data_AF-A0A0S8DG27-F1
#
_entry.id   AF-A0A0S8DG27-F1
#
_cell.length_a   1.000
_cell.length_b   1.000
_cell.length_c   1.000
_cell.angle_alpha   90.00
_cell.angle_beta   90.00
_cell.angle_gamma   90.00
#
_symmetry.space_group_name_H-M   'P 1'
#
loop_
_entity.id
_entity.type
_entity.pdbx_description
1 polymer ?
#
loop_
_entity_poly.entity_id
_entity_poly.type
_entity_poly.pdbx_seq_one_letter_code
_entity_poly.pdbx_strand_id
1 'polypeptide(L)'
;MTQPISSQGRLADAKLAAQQLVLTQGGEPTFVPGDNRAPEWNNAALGPEKLLYARRLARELASVQFKGGVIMQSFGKQYPGEPLPRWQVSIFRSRSGKPLWNDLDRLRLDQGRVSASAKDMPRKFIAELAKVFDLPDTALPAFEDLAARLRAADSDEATDLLPRFSRSRRAFVSRPLPENIDRTWQSCFEPAGWVLPLDHDGKTWHSSKWELPENDDFVLFPGDSPIG
;
A
#
# COMPACT_ATOMS: atom_id res chain seq x y z
N MET A 1 -27.71 -24.01 12.57
CA MET A 1 -28.44 -22.73 12.68
C MET A 1 -27.73 -21.88 13.72
N THR A 2 -26.87 -20.95 13.30
CA THR A 2 -26.17 -20.03 14.21
C THR A 2 -27.16 -19.00 14.73
N GLN A 3 -27.37 -18.94 16.05
CA GLN A 3 -28.17 -17.86 16.65
C GLN A 3 -27.50 -16.50 16.37
N PRO A 4 -28.28 -15.41 16.19
CA PRO A 4 -27.72 -14.09 15.98
C PRO A 4 -26.76 -13.69 17.11
N ILE A 5 -25.60 -13.13 16.79
CA ILE A 5 -24.61 -12.71 17.80
C ILE A 5 -25.21 -11.74 18.83
N SER A 6 -26.19 -10.92 18.41
CA SER A 6 -26.92 -10.01 19.28
C SER A 6 -27.83 -10.72 20.29
N SER A 7 -28.37 -11.91 19.97
CA SER A 7 -29.14 -12.68 20.95
C SER A 7 -28.23 -13.31 22.00
N GLN A 8 -27.06 -13.82 21.58
CA GLN A 8 -26.05 -14.35 22.50
C GLN A 8 -25.47 -13.25 23.39
N GLY A 9 -25.23 -12.04 22.85
CA GLY A 9 -24.83 -10.87 23.63
C GLY A 9 -25.84 -10.54 24.73
N ARG A 10 -27.13 -10.44 24.39
CA ARG A 10 -28.18 -10.19 25.39
C ARG A 10 -28.28 -11.27 26.47
N LEU A 11 -28.03 -12.53 26.11
CA LEU A 11 -27.98 -13.64 27.08
C LEU A 11 -26.79 -13.52 28.02
N ALA A 12 -25.62 -13.09 27.52
CA ALA A 12 -24.44 -12.84 28.33
C ALA A 12 -24.69 -11.66 29.29
N ASP A 13 -25.24 -10.56 28.79
CA ASP A 13 -25.58 -9.37 29.59
C ASP A 13 -26.52 -9.73 30.75
N ALA A 14 -27.57 -10.52 30.49
CA ALA A 14 -28.51 -10.96 31.51
C ALA A 14 -27.83 -11.82 32.60
N LYS A 15 -26.89 -12.70 32.22
CA LYS A 15 -26.13 -13.52 33.17
C LYS A 15 -25.19 -12.69 34.04
N LEU A 16 -24.51 -11.70 33.44
CA LEU A 16 -23.62 -10.78 34.16
C LEU A 16 -24.41 -9.93 35.16
N ALA A 17 -25.56 -9.38 34.72
CA ALA A 17 -26.44 -8.59 35.57
C ALA A 17 -26.98 -9.39 36.77
N ALA A 18 -27.37 -10.66 36.56
CA ALA A 18 -27.85 -11.54 37.62
C ALA A 18 -26.78 -11.81 38.70
N GLN A 19 -25.51 -11.73 38.35
CA GLN A 19 -24.37 -11.88 39.27
C GLN A 19 -23.82 -10.54 39.78
N GLN A 20 -24.49 -9.41 39.46
CA GLN A 20 -24.04 -8.06 39.81
C GLN A 20 -22.62 -7.76 39.29
N LEU A 21 -22.22 -8.37 38.18
CA LEU A 21 -20.93 -8.16 37.54
C LEU A 21 -21.04 -7.00 36.53
N VAL A 22 -20.09 -6.07 36.61
CA VAL A 22 -19.96 -4.97 35.66
C VAL A 22 -18.88 -5.32 34.64
N LEU A 23 -19.28 -5.39 33.37
CA LEU A 23 -18.35 -5.53 32.25
C LEU A 23 -17.88 -4.15 31.80
N THR A 24 -16.57 -3.94 31.76
CA THR A 24 -15.97 -2.75 31.16
C THR A 24 -15.26 -3.14 29.86
N GLN A 25 -15.44 -2.33 28.82
CA GLN A 25 -14.72 -2.49 27.56
C GLN A 25 -13.61 -1.44 27.51
N GLY A 26 -12.42 -1.83 27.06
CA GLY A 26 -11.35 -0.88 26.73
C GLY A 26 -11.74 0.08 25.60
N GLY A 27 -10.98 1.16 25.45
CA GLY A 27 -11.23 2.20 24.45
C GLY A 27 -10.98 1.77 23.00
N GLU A 28 -10.29 0.64 22.78
CA GLU A 28 -9.96 0.12 21.45
C GLU A 28 -10.58 -1.28 21.28
N PRO A 29 -11.83 -1.36 20.77
CA PRO A 29 -12.46 -2.65 20.50
C PRO A 29 -11.76 -3.38 19.36
N THR A 30 -11.54 -4.68 19.53
CA THR A 30 -11.06 -5.56 18.48
C THR A 30 -12.23 -6.28 17.82
N PHE A 31 -12.35 -6.16 16.50
CA PHE A 31 -13.31 -6.91 15.71
C PHE A 31 -12.66 -8.19 15.17
N VAL A 32 -13.32 -9.32 15.36
CA VAL A 32 -12.89 -10.62 14.85
C VAL A 32 -13.98 -11.22 13.95
N PRO A 33 -13.62 -11.98 12.91
CA PRO A 33 -14.59 -12.72 12.11
C PRO A 33 -15.27 -13.81 12.95
N GLY A 34 -16.42 -14.28 12.47
CA GLY A 34 -17.15 -15.37 13.14
C GLY A 34 -16.37 -16.69 13.19
N ASP A 35 -15.52 -16.96 12.18
CA ASP A 35 -14.50 -18.00 12.22
C ASP A 35 -13.14 -17.35 12.42
N ASN A 36 -12.56 -17.51 13.60
CA ASN A 36 -11.32 -16.88 14.04
C ASN A 36 -10.22 -17.90 14.33
N ARG A 37 -10.24 -19.08 13.68
CA ARG A 37 -9.27 -20.15 13.94
C ARG A 37 -7.88 -19.90 13.35
N ALA A 38 -7.77 -19.00 12.35
CA ALA A 38 -6.47 -18.72 11.74
C ALA A 38 -5.49 -18.10 12.75
N PRO A 39 -4.16 -18.33 12.61
CA PRO A 39 -3.17 -17.83 13.57
C PRO A 39 -3.23 -16.32 13.78
N GLU A 40 -3.55 -15.56 12.73
CA GLU A 40 -3.65 -14.10 12.79
C GLU A 40 -4.73 -13.61 13.75
N TRP A 41 -5.80 -14.38 13.98
CA TRP A 41 -6.87 -13.97 14.90
C TRP A 41 -6.60 -14.33 16.36
N ASN A 42 -5.48 -14.99 16.65
CA ASN A 42 -5.13 -15.47 17.98
C ASN A 42 -3.80 -14.91 18.47
N ASN A 43 -2.71 -15.19 17.74
CA ASN A 43 -1.35 -14.87 18.19
C ASN A 43 -0.54 -14.09 17.15
N ALA A 44 -0.74 -14.35 15.86
CA ALA A 44 0.06 -13.70 14.82
C ALA A 44 -0.42 -12.26 14.57
N ALA A 45 0.53 -11.34 14.42
CA ALA A 45 0.23 -9.92 14.21
C ALA A 45 -0.50 -9.67 12.88
N LEU A 46 -0.09 -10.36 11.83
CA LEU A 46 -0.64 -10.25 10.48
C LEU A 46 -0.95 -11.65 9.92
N GLY A 47 -1.70 -11.66 8.84
CA GLY A 47 -1.99 -12.84 8.06
C GLY A 47 -2.78 -12.48 6.80
N PRO A 48 -3.18 -13.50 6.03
CA PRO A 48 -3.80 -13.29 4.73
C PRO A 48 -5.22 -12.68 4.81
N GLU A 49 -5.94 -12.84 5.91
CA GLU A 49 -7.35 -12.45 6.00
C GLU A 49 -7.55 -11.07 6.61
N LYS A 50 -6.72 -10.65 7.59
CA LYS A 50 -6.96 -9.43 8.39
C LYS A 50 -7.18 -8.19 7.55
N LEU A 51 -6.32 -7.97 6.55
CA LEU A 51 -6.40 -6.77 5.70
C LEU A 51 -7.68 -6.79 4.84
N LEU A 52 -8.08 -7.96 4.35
CA LEU A 52 -9.33 -8.13 3.60
C LEU A 52 -10.55 -7.82 4.50
N TYR A 53 -10.58 -8.35 5.72
CA TYR A 53 -11.67 -8.06 6.66
C TYR A 53 -11.69 -6.60 7.10
N ALA A 54 -10.54 -5.99 7.37
CA ALA A 54 -10.45 -4.57 7.72
C ALA A 54 -11.02 -3.67 6.62
N ARG A 55 -10.68 -3.96 5.35
CA ARG A 55 -11.21 -3.23 4.20
C ARG A 55 -12.70 -3.43 3.99
N ARG A 56 -13.20 -4.66 4.14
CA ARG A 56 -14.64 -4.97 4.07
C ARG A 56 -15.41 -4.22 5.16
N LEU A 57 -14.93 -4.29 6.40
CA LEU A 57 -15.51 -3.54 7.52
C LEU A 57 -15.51 -2.03 7.24
N ALA A 58 -14.39 -1.48 6.75
CA ALA A 58 -14.32 -0.07 6.41
C ALA A 58 -15.32 0.33 5.32
N ARG A 59 -15.49 -0.52 4.29
CA ARG A 59 -16.47 -0.30 3.22
C ARG A 59 -17.90 -0.30 3.73
N GLU A 60 -18.27 -1.26 4.58
CA GLU A 60 -19.61 -1.33 5.17
C GLU A 60 -19.88 -0.16 6.13
N LEU A 61 -18.89 0.21 6.96
CA LEU A 61 -19.01 1.38 7.80
C LEU A 61 -19.15 2.67 6.98
N ALA A 62 -18.40 2.81 5.88
CA ALA A 62 -18.54 3.97 5.00
C ALA A 62 -19.89 4.03 4.28
N SER A 63 -20.43 2.89 3.86
CA SER A 63 -21.72 2.85 3.16
C SER A 63 -22.92 3.13 4.09
N VAL A 64 -22.84 2.68 5.35
CA VAL A 64 -23.95 2.79 6.31
C VAL A 64 -23.83 4.02 7.21
N GLN A 65 -22.65 4.27 7.79
CA GLN A 65 -22.44 5.27 8.85
C GLN A 65 -21.70 6.53 8.39
N PHE A 66 -20.85 6.42 7.36
CA PHE A 66 -20.00 7.52 6.89
C PHE A 66 -20.21 7.84 5.40
N LYS A 67 -21.48 7.94 4.96
CA LYS A 67 -21.82 8.25 3.56
C LYS A 67 -21.11 9.51 3.06
N GLY A 68 -20.55 9.43 1.86
CA GLY A 68 -19.73 10.49 1.27
C GLY A 68 -18.30 10.56 1.84
N GLY A 69 -17.94 9.66 2.77
CA GLY A 69 -16.58 9.55 3.28
C GLY A 69 -15.64 8.87 2.29
N VAL A 70 -14.35 9.19 2.40
CA VAL A 70 -13.28 8.53 1.65
C VAL A 70 -12.57 7.52 2.55
N ILE A 71 -12.27 6.36 1.99
CA ILE A 71 -11.47 5.32 2.65
C ILE A 71 -10.04 5.43 2.16
N MET A 72 -9.09 5.51 3.09
CA MET A 72 -7.67 5.54 2.77
C MET A 72 -6.96 4.41 3.50
N GLN A 73 -6.26 3.58 2.73
CA GLN A 73 -5.28 2.65 3.28
C GLN A 73 -3.91 3.30 3.24
N SER A 74 -3.22 3.31 4.37
CA SER A 74 -1.89 3.89 4.50
C SER A 74 -1.02 3.04 5.42
N PHE A 75 0.22 3.47 5.62
CA PHE A 75 1.11 2.91 6.62
C PHE A 75 0.80 3.52 7.98
N GLY A 76 0.69 2.64 8.98
CA GLY A 76 0.55 2.95 10.39
C GLY A 76 1.88 2.80 11.11
N LYS A 77 1.84 2.25 12.32
CA LYS A 77 3.01 2.10 13.18
C LYS A 77 3.97 1.02 12.67
N GLN A 78 5.26 1.32 12.68
CA GLN A 78 6.33 0.33 12.53
C GLN A 78 6.80 -0.14 13.91
N TYR A 79 6.93 -1.45 14.07
CA TYR A 79 7.48 -2.06 15.29
C TYR A 79 8.94 -2.48 15.08
N PRO A 80 9.78 -2.48 16.13
CA PRO A 80 11.16 -2.96 16.03
C PRO A 80 11.23 -4.37 15.44
N GLY A 81 12.09 -4.56 14.44
CA GLY A 81 12.28 -5.84 13.75
C GLY A 81 11.30 -6.13 12.60
N GLU A 82 10.29 -5.29 12.37
CA GLU A 82 9.42 -5.42 11.18
C GLU A 82 10.01 -4.65 9.97
N PRO A 83 10.06 -5.26 8.77
CA PRO A 83 10.68 -4.65 7.59
C PRO A 83 9.88 -3.46 7.05
N LEU A 84 8.57 -3.45 7.26
CA LEU A 84 7.66 -2.39 6.83
C LEU A 84 6.72 -1.99 7.97
N PRO A 85 6.22 -0.75 7.99
CA PRO A 85 5.15 -0.37 8.91
C PRO A 85 3.90 -1.21 8.65
N ARG A 86 3.12 -1.49 9.71
CA ARG A 86 1.83 -2.17 9.55
C ARG A 86 0.85 -1.27 8.80
N TRP A 87 -0.07 -1.85 8.06
CA TRP A 87 -1.12 -1.08 7.38
C TRP A 87 -2.14 -0.52 8.37
N GLN A 88 -2.77 0.58 7.99
CA GLN A 88 -3.96 1.13 8.64
C GLN A 88 -5.02 1.46 7.57
N VAL A 89 -6.29 1.39 7.96
CA VAL A 89 -7.42 1.79 7.11
C VAL A 89 -8.21 2.85 7.84
N SER A 90 -8.31 4.04 7.25
CA SER A 90 -8.97 5.20 7.83
C SER A 90 -10.18 5.62 6.99
N ILE A 91 -11.22 6.11 7.66
CA ILE A 91 -12.40 6.70 7.01
C ILE A 91 -12.43 8.18 7.35
N PHE A 92 -12.36 9.04 6.34
CA PHE A 92 -12.45 10.49 6.50
C PHE A 92 -13.77 11.01 5.98
N ARG A 93 -14.36 11.95 6.70
CA ARG A 93 -15.57 12.68 6.28
C ARG A 93 -15.35 14.18 6.41
N SER A 94 -15.97 14.96 5.53
CA SER A 94 -15.93 16.41 5.66
C SER A 94 -16.71 16.86 6.90
N ARG A 95 -16.13 17.76 7.70
CA ARG A 95 -16.86 18.45 8.77
C ARG A 95 -18.02 19.30 8.23
N SER A 96 -17.94 19.73 6.97
CA SER A 96 -19.00 20.48 6.30
C SER A 96 -20.18 19.62 5.85
N GLY A 97 -20.09 18.29 5.95
CA GLY A 97 -21.10 17.35 5.44
C GLY A 97 -21.06 17.12 3.93
N LYS A 98 -20.26 17.88 3.17
CA LYS A 98 -20.07 17.62 1.73
C LYS A 98 -19.34 16.29 1.51
N PRO A 99 -19.74 15.49 0.50
CA PRO A 99 -19.06 14.25 0.19
C PRO A 99 -17.62 14.52 -0.27
N LEU A 100 -16.66 13.80 0.29
CA LEU A 100 -15.27 13.75 -0.17
C LEU A 100 -15.10 12.73 -1.29
N TRP A 101 -15.91 11.67 -1.28
CA TRP A 101 -15.85 10.61 -2.27
C TRP A 101 -17.24 10.06 -2.55
N ASN A 102 -17.55 9.84 -3.82
CA ASN A 102 -18.90 9.47 -4.26
C ASN A 102 -19.01 8.01 -4.74
N ASP A 103 -17.90 7.33 -4.98
CA ASP A 103 -17.88 6.03 -5.67
C ASP A 103 -16.91 5.05 -5.01
N LEU A 104 -17.37 4.37 -3.95
CA LEU A 104 -16.55 3.42 -3.20
C LEU A 104 -16.07 2.23 -4.04
N ASP A 105 -16.68 1.95 -5.20
CA ASP A 105 -16.30 0.83 -6.07
C ASP A 105 -14.96 1.09 -6.75
N ARG A 106 -14.63 2.35 -7.00
CA ARG A 106 -13.32 2.75 -7.54
C ARG A 106 -12.16 2.48 -6.59
N LEU A 107 -12.41 2.36 -5.29
CA LEU A 107 -11.36 2.08 -4.29
C LEU A 107 -10.97 0.59 -4.22
N ARG A 108 -11.74 -0.32 -4.84
CA ARG A 108 -11.43 -1.75 -4.98
C ARG A 108 -10.96 -2.42 -3.68
N LEU A 109 -11.68 -2.14 -2.60
CA LEU A 109 -11.34 -2.58 -1.24
C LEU A 109 -11.47 -4.10 -1.04
N ASP A 110 -12.15 -4.79 -1.94
CA ASP A 110 -12.30 -6.24 -1.98
C ASP A 110 -11.09 -6.96 -2.59
N GLN A 111 -10.17 -6.22 -3.24
CA GLN A 111 -8.95 -6.74 -3.87
C GLN A 111 -9.16 -7.98 -4.74
N GLY A 112 -10.28 -8.05 -5.46
CA GLY A 112 -10.44 -9.04 -6.52
C GLY A 112 -9.25 -8.98 -7.49
N ARG A 113 -8.81 -10.13 -8.02
CA ARG A 113 -7.80 -10.13 -9.08
C ARG A 113 -8.33 -9.31 -10.25
N VAL A 114 -7.55 -8.32 -10.66
CA VAL A 114 -7.85 -7.50 -11.82
C VAL A 114 -6.78 -7.72 -12.88
N SER A 115 -7.19 -7.67 -14.14
CA SER A 115 -6.24 -7.74 -15.25
C SER A 115 -5.21 -6.63 -15.12
N ALA A 116 -3.96 -6.95 -15.46
CA ALA A 116 -2.91 -5.95 -15.55
C ALA A 116 -3.34 -4.84 -16.52
N SER A 117 -3.07 -3.59 -16.15
CA SER A 117 -3.24 -2.44 -17.04
C SER A 117 -2.20 -2.47 -18.16
N ALA A 118 -2.41 -1.66 -19.21
CA ALA A 118 -1.37 -1.42 -20.20
C ALA A 118 -0.09 -0.87 -19.52
N LYS A 119 1.08 -1.24 -20.03
CA LYS A 119 2.38 -0.87 -19.43
C LYS A 119 2.57 0.64 -19.25
N ASP A 120 2.00 1.44 -20.15
CA ASP A 120 2.08 2.91 -20.13
C ASP A 120 0.99 3.58 -19.28
N MET A 121 0.05 2.80 -18.72
CA MET A 121 -1.06 3.33 -17.93
C MET A 121 -0.62 4.13 -16.70
N PRO A 122 0.40 3.74 -15.91
CA PRO A 122 0.88 4.55 -14.78
C PRO A 122 1.36 5.94 -15.22
N ARG A 123 2.11 6.02 -16.33
CA ARG A 123 2.58 7.29 -16.91
C ARG A 123 1.42 8.16 -17.38
N LYS A 124 0.44 7.56 -18.08
CA LYS A 124 -0.76 8.27 -18.53
C LYS A 124 -1.58 8.80 -17.35
N PHE A 125 -1.76 7.97 -16.32
CA PHE A 125 -2.49 8.37 -15.12
C PHE A 125 -1.84 9.58 -14.43
N ILE A 126 -0.52 9.53 -14.20
CA ILE A 126 0.18 10.62 -13.50
C ILE A 126 0.20 11.91 -14.33
N ALA A 127 0.26 11.81 -15.66
CA ALA A 127 0.15 12.95 -16.58
C ALA A 127 -1.24 13.59 -16.52
N GLU A 128 -2.30 12.78 -16.54
CA GLU A 128 -3.67 13.29 -16.40
C GLU A 128 -3.91 13.88 -15.01
N LEU A 129 -3.32 13.30 -13.96
CA LEU A 129 -3.40 13.87 -12.61
C LEU A 129 -2.78 15.27 -12.56
N ALA A 130 -1.59 15.46 -13.15
CA ALA A 130 -0.95 16.77 -13.22
C ALA A 130 -1.84 17.79 -13.95
N LYS A 131 -2.45 17.40 -15.09
CA LYS A 131 -3.39 18.27 -15.83
C LYS A 131 -4.62 18.66 -15.00
N VAL A 132 -5.19 17.73 -14.23
CA VAL A 132 -6.35 18.01 -13.37
C VAL A 132 -6.04 19.07 -12.31
N PHE A 133 -4.79 19.12 -11.83
CA PHE A 133 -4.32 20.12 -10.88
C PHE A 133 -3.72 21.37 -11.53
N ASP A 134 -3.77 21.51 -12.85
CA ASP A 134 -3.12 22.59 -13.62
C ASP A 134 -1.60 22.69 -13.35
N LEU A 135 -0.95 21.53 -13.19
CA LEU A 135 0.47 21.42 -12.90
C LEU A 135 1.28 21.10 -14.16
N PRO A 136 2.54 21.56 -14.23
CA PRO A 136 3.47 21.10 -15.25
C PRO A 136 3.72 19.60 -15.13
N ASP A 137 3.99 18.94 -16.26
CA ASP A 137 4.35 17.52 -16.30
C ASP A 137 5.81 17.33 -15.89
N THR A 138 6.03 17.29 -14.57
CA THR A 138 7.32 17.10 -13.90
C THR A 138 7.54 15.66 -13.47
N ALA A 139 6.65 14.76 -13.85
CA ALA A 139 6.69 13.37 -13.43
C ALA A 139 7.96 12.69 -13.94
N LEU A 140 8.63 11.94 -13.06
CA LEU A 140 9.86 11.22 -13.36
C LEU A 140 9.68 9.71 -13.14
N PRO A 141 10.31 8.87 -13.97
CA PRO A 141 10.27 7.42 -13.78
C PRO A 141 11.10 7.00 -12.56
N ALA A 142 10.59 6.04 -11.80
CA ALA A 142 11.29 5.41 -10.69
C ALA A 142 11.64 3.96 -11.05
N PHE A 143 12.81 3.49 -10.62
CA PHE A 143 13.34 2.18 -10.99
C PHE A 143 13.76 1.38 -9.76
N GLU A 144 13.59 0.06 -9.82
CA GLU A 144 14.16 -0.87 -8.83
C GLU A 144 15.67 -0.72 -8.69
N ASP A 145 16.19 -0.93 -7.47
CA ASP A 145 17.63 -1.06 -7.23
C ASP A 145 18.12 -2.44 -7.70
N LEU A 146 18.57 -2.47 -8.96
CA LEU A 146 19.14 -3.67 -9.56
C LEU A 146 20.38 -4.16 -8.81
N ALA A 147 21.23 -3.26 -8.33
CA ALA A 147 22.47 -3.67 -7.65
C ALA A 147 22.13 -4.39 -6.34
N ALA A 148 21.13 -3.91 -5.59
CA ALA A 148 20.63 -4.61 -4.42
C ALA A 148 19.96 -5.94 -4.77
N ARG A 149 19.14 -5.98 -5.83
CA ARG A 149 18.49 -7.22 -6.28
C ARG A 149 19.51 -8.29 -6.67
N LEU A 150 20.60 -7.91 -7.33
CA LEU A 150 21.69 -8.82 -7.70
C LEU A 150 22.44 -9.32 -6.45
N ARG A 151 22.77 -8.43 -5.49
CA ARG A 151 23.37 -8.85 -4.20
C ARG A 151 22.50 -9.82 -3.41
N ALA A 152 21.18 -9.67 -3.46
CA ALA A 152 20.27 -10.58 -2.79
C ALA A 152 20.13 -11.93 -3.50
N ALA A 153 20.38 -11.98 -4.80
CA ALA A 153 20.33 -13.20 -5.61
C ALA A 153 21.64 -14.02 -5.51
N ASP A 154 22.80 -13.36 -5.44
CA ASP A 154 24.10 -13.98 -5.20
C ASP A 154 24.34 -14.10 -3.69
N SER A 155 23.98 -15.24 -3.10
CA SER A 155 24.18 -15.55 -1.69
C SER A 155 25.63 -15.86 -1.30
N ASP A 156 26.59 -15.76 -2.22
CA ASP A 156 28.01 -15.98 -1.94
C ASP A 156 28.76 -14.65 -1.78
N GLU A 157 29.29 -14.43 -0.59
CA GLU A 157 30.03 -13.24 -0.11
C GLU A 157 31.32 -12.89 -0.89
N ALA A 158 31.63 -13.56 -2.01
CA ALA A 158 32.88 -13.37 -2.73
C ALA A 158 32.70 -12.53 -4.01
N THR A 159 32.92 -11.23 -3.85
CA THR A 159 33.53 -10.31 -4.84
C THR A 159 33.45 -10.71 -6.32
N ASP A 160 32.49 -10.13 -7.03
CA ASP A 160 32.72 -9.64 -8.38
C ASP A 160 32.07 -8.26 -8.49
N LEU A 161 32.75 -7.32 -9.16
CA LEU A 161 32.24 -5.97 -9.36
C LEU A 161 30.84 -6.06 -9.98
N LEU A 162 29.81 -5.75 -9.19
CA LEU A 162 28.43 -5.71 -9.68
C LEU A 162 28.42 -4.92 -10.98
N PRO A 163 27.87 -5.48 -12.07
CA PRO A 163 28.02 -4.87 -13.36
C PRO A 163 27.38 -3.48 -13.32
N ARG A 164 28.18 -2.43 -13.53
CA ARG A 164 27.68 -1.07 -13.66
C ARG A 164 26.74 -1.06 -14.85
N PHE A 165 25.60 -0.40 -14.70
CA PHE A 165 24.53 -0.43 -15.68
C PHE A 165 24.16 0.99 -16.10
N SER A 166 23.84 1.17 -17.38
CA SER A 166 23.42 2.45 -17.94
C SER A 166 22.02 2.31 -18.52
N ARG A 167 21.05 2.99 -17.88
CA ARG A 167 19.67 3.09 -18.39
C ARG A 167 19.60 3.90 -19.68
N SER A 168 20.42 4.95 -19.81
CA SER A 168 20.52 5.78 -21.02
C SER A 168 21.01 4.99 -22.24
N ARG A 169 22.02 4.13 -22.07
CA ARG A 169 22.56 3.27 -23.15
C ARG A 169 21.82 1.95 -23.32
N ARG A 170 20.86 1.67 -22.42
CA ARG A 170 20.20 0.38 -22.30
C ARG A 170 21.17 -0.82 -22.24
N ALA A 171 22.28 -0.69 -21.51
CA ALA A 171 23.33 -1.71 -21.48
C ALA A 171 24.13 -1.73 -20.15
N PHE A 172 24.77 -2.86 -19.86
CA PHE A 172 25.78 -2.93 -18.81
C PHE A 172 27.11 -2.32 -19.30
N VAL A 173 27.70 -1.49 -18.46
CA VAL A 173 28.94 -0.74 -18.63
C VAL A 173 30.16 -1.56 -18.15
N SER A 174 29.98 -2.54 -17.27
CA SER A 174 31.04 -3.52 -16.92
C SER A 174 30.61 -4.97 -17.13
N ARG A 175 31.58 -5.84 -17.42
CA ARG A 175 31.48 -7.29 -17.65
C ARG A 175 32.31 -8.02 -16.57
N PRO A 176 31.97 -9.28 -16.21
CA PRO A 176 30.98 -10.16 -16.85
C PRO A 176 29.54 -9.95 -16.39
N LEU A 177 28.60 -10.42 -17.22
CA LEU A 177 27.17 -10.49 -16.88
C LEU A 177 26.92 -11.82 -16.15
N PRO A 178 26.17 -11.83 -15.03
CA PRO A 178 25.80 -13.08 -14.36
C PRO A 178 25.04 -14.03 -15.31
N GLU A 179 25.43 -15.31 -15.33
CA GLU A 179 24.90 -16.31 -16.27
C GLU A 179 23.42 -16.68 -16.02
N ASN A 180 22.88 -16.37 -14.83
CA ASN A 180 21.50 -16.69 -14.41
C ASN A 180 20.54 -15.48 -14.35
N ILE A 181 20.73 -14.46 -15.21
CA ILE A 181 19.72 -13.40 -15.36
C ILE A 181 18.57 -13.90 -16.25
N ASP A 182 17.71 -14.74 -15.67
CA ASP A 182 16.49 -15.26 -16.28
C ASP A 182 15.59 -14.11 -16.76
N ARG A 183 15.57 -13.83 -18.07
CA ARG A 183 14.61 -12.96 -18.82
C ARG A 183 14.27 -11.56 -18.26
N THR A 184 14.85 -11.13 -17.14
CA THR A 184 14.43 -9.96 -16.33
C THR A 184 15.39 -8.78 -16.43
N TRP A 185 16.31 -8.76 -17.40
CA TRP A 185 17.11 -7.56 -17.64
C TRP A 185 16.28 -6.46 -18.32
N GLN A 186 15.32 -6.82 -19.19
CA GLN A 186 14.47 -5.84 -19.88
C GLN A 186 13.56 -5.10 -18.90
N SER A 187 13.04 -5.78 -17.88
CA SER A 187 12.26 -5.14 -16.81
C SER A 187 13.10 -4.18 -15.96
N CYS A 188 14.43 -4.26 -15.97
CA CYS A 188 15.29 -3.28 -15.30
C CYS A 188 15.38 -1.94 -16.05
N PHE A 189 14.99 -1.91 -17.33
CA PHE A 189 14.89 -0.70 -18.14
C PHE A 189 13.50 -0.07 -18.11
N GLU A 190 12.51 -0.84 -17.67
CA GLU A 190 11.15 -0.34 -17.50
C GLU A 190 11.02 0.31 -16.12
N PRO A 191 10.38 1.49 -16.01
CA PRO A 191 10.09 2.07 -14.71
C PRO A 191 9.22 1.13 -13.88
N ALA A 192 9.58 0.95 -12.60
CA ALA A 192 8.74 0.30 -11.60
C ALA A 192 7.48 1.15 -11.32
N GLY A 193 7.62 2.48 -11.44
CA GLY A 193 6.50 3.41 -11.43
C GLY A 193 6.93 4.83 -11.78
N TRP A 194 6.10 5.79 -11.40
CA TRP A 194 6.29 7.21 -11.68
C TRP A 194 6.04 8.04 -10.44
N VAL A 195 6.87 9.06 -10.25
CA VAL A 195 6.78 10.00 -9.13
C VAL A 195 6.37 11.35 -9.70
N LEU A 196 5.37 12.00 -9.08
CA LEU A 196 5.02 13.39 -9.33
C LEU A 196 5.31 14.17 -8.05
N PRO A 197 6.34 15.02 -8.02
CA PRO A 197 6.59 15.88 -6.88
C PRO A 197 5.41 16.83 -6.68
N LEU A 198 4.82 16.83 -5.48
CA LEU A 198 3.68 17.68 -5.16
C LEU A 198 3.96 18.44 -3.87
N ASP A 199 3.63 19.73 -3.89
CA ASP A 199 3.58 20.59 -2.71
C ASP A 199 2.29 21.41 -2.73
N HIS A 200 1.89 21.94 -1.56
CA HIS A 200 0.69 22.75 -1.43
C HIS A 200 0.92 23.89 -0.41
N ASP A 201 0.85 25.13 -0.89
CA ASP A 201 1.15 26.33 -0.09
C ASP A 201 -0.02 26.82 0.78
N GLY A 202 -1.11 26.05 0.84
CA GLY A 202 -2.35 26.40 1.53
C GLY A 202 -3.43 26.96 0.61
N LYS A 203 -3.10 27.34 -0.63
CA LYS A 203 -4.06 27.82 -1.64
C LYS A 203 -3.99 27.05 -2.95
N THR A 204 -2.79 26.72 -3.39
CA THR A 204 -2.52 26.14 -4.70
C THR A 204 -1.55 24.97 -4.59
N TRP A 205 -1.76 23.99 -5.47
CA TRP A 205 -0.81 22.92 -5.68
C TRP A 205 0.34 23.41 -6.54
N HIS A 206 1.53 22.90 -6.24
CA HIS A 206 2.75 23.18 -6.98
C HIS A 206 3.48 21.88 -7.30
N SER A 207 4.25 21.92 -8.36
CA SER A 207 5.14 20.83 -8.74
C SER A 207 6.44 21.36 -9.30
N SER A 208 7.53 20.66 -9.02
CA SER A 208 8.86 20.98 -9.54
C SER A 208 9.51 19.74 -10.11
N LYS A 209 10.31 19.93 -11.16
CA LYS A 209 11.13 18.85 -11.69
C LYS A 209 12.29 18.63 -10.72
N TRP A 210 12.39 17.43 -10.16
CA TRP A 210 13.56 17.04 -9.38
C TRP A 210 14.78 16.90 -10.31
N GLU A 211 15.84 17.61 -9.96
CA GLU A 211 17.13 17.50 -10.64
C GLU A 211 17.92 16.38 -9.98
N LEU A 212 18.30 15.39 -10.78
CA LEU A 212 19.20 14.32 -10.36
C LEU A 212 20.60 14.61 -10.91
N PRO A 213 21.66 14.08 -10.27
CA PRO A 213 23.00 14.14 -10.84
C PRO A 213 23.02 13.62 -12.29
N GLU A 214 23.94 14.15 -13.10
CA GLU A 214 24.05 13.76 -14.49
C GLU A 214 24.32 12.24 -14.63
N ASN A 215 23.45 11.53 -15.38
CA ASN A 215 23.43 10.08 -15.55
C ASN A 215 22.89 9.24 -14.38
N ASP A 216 22.35 9.86 -13.33
CA ASP A 216 21.65 9.15 -12.27
C ASP A 216 20.16 8.99 -12.56
N ASP A 217 19.60 7.89 -12.08
CA ASP A 217 18.17 7.57 -12.17
C ASP A 217 17.53 7.70 -10.77
N PHE A 218 16.21 7.89 -10.73
CA PHE A 218 15.47 7.81 -9.47
C PHE A 218 15.32 6.35 -9.06
N VAL A 219 16.20 5.89 -8.17
CA VAL A 219 16.26 4.49 -7.72
C VAL A 219 15.52 4.31 -6.40
N LEU A 220 14.69 3.27 -6.34
CA LEU A 220 13.90 2.90 -5.18
C LEU A 220 14.71 2.06 -4.20
N PHE A 221 14.37 2.15 -2.91
CA PHE A 221 14.92 1.22 -1.94
C PHE A 221 14.34 -0.18 -2.16
N PRO A 222 15.12 -1.25 -1.93
CA PRO A 222 14.59 -2.61 -1.97
C PRO A 222 13.47 -2.79 -0.94
N GLY A 223 12.35 -3.36 -1.38
CA GLY A 223 11.21 -3.60 -0.50
C GLY A 223 10.01 -4.21 -1.21
N ASP A 224 8.95 -4.39 -0.43
CA ASP A 224 7.63 -4.82 -0.91
C ASP A 224 6.62 -3.66 -0.87
N SER A 225 7.10 -2.41 -0.96
CA SER A 225 6.22 -1.25 -1.00
C SER A 225 5.52 -1.17 -2.37
N PRO A 226 4.39 -0.44 -2.51
CA PRO A 226 3.60 -0.46 -3.75
C PRO A 226 4.34 -0.06 -5.04
N ILE A 227 5.38 0.79 -4.95
CA ILE A 227 6.23 1.14 -6.09
C ILE A 227 7.61 0.46 -6.03
N GLY A 228 7.98 -0.13 -4.88
CA GLY A 228 9.31 -0.60 -4.46
C GLY A 228 9.49 -0.38 -2.97
#